data_AF-A0A7K1EKI2-F1
#
_entry.id   AF-A0A7K1EKI2-F1
#
_cell.length_a   1.000
_cell.length_b   1.000
_cell.length_c   1.000
_cell.angle_alpha   90.00
_cell.angle_beta   90.00
_cell.angle_gamma   90.00
#
_symmetry.space_group_name_H-M   'P 1'
#
loop_
_entity.id
_entity.type
_entity.pdbx_description
1 polymer ?
#
loop_
_entity_poly.entity_id
_entity_poly.type
_entity_poly.pdbx_seq_one_letter_code
_entity_poly.pdbx_strand_id
1 'polypeptide(L)'
;MSTGLIIAVVVIAAVVFGAIVVMTTARSTDVRGAGALSRETRASDRKAKVGTTATTGREVELAARTTDIVKAAPAEIAPFVAPDAEAVGVSRRMFFNRTAITLMGASVGAFGASAVAFLWKGADGGFGSKINAGRLDDIIANIKANDGFLYLAEARAWVTEYPKGALGKAQAVYGSQAPVFTGMQAGVVALYQKCPHL
;
A
#
# COMPACT_ATOMS: atom_id res chain seq x y z
N MET A 1 -4.41 12.39 6.01
CA MET A 1 -3.30 11.98 5.10
C MET A 1 -3.40 12.79 3.82
N SER A 2 -2.29 13.21 3.20
CA SER A 2 -2.37 13.92 1.91
C SER A 2 -2.86 12.97 0.82
N THR A 3 -3.61 13.48 -0.15
CA THR A 3 -4.11 12.72 -1.31
C THR A 3 -2.98 12.00 -2.05
N GLY A 4 -1.81 12.63 -2.16
CA GLY A 4 -0.61 12.02 -2.73
C GLY A 4 -0.12 10.77 -1.96
N LEU A 5 -0.22 10.78 -0.63
CA LEU A 5 0.17 9.64 0.19
C LEU A 5 -0.82 8.46 0.05
N ILE A 6 -2.12 8.75 -0.11
CA ILE A 6 -3.15 7.74 -0.39
C ILE A 6 -2.90 7.09 -1.75
N ILE A 7 -2.65 7.88 -2.79
CA ILE A 7 -2.36 7.39 -4.14
C ILE A 7 -1.09 6.52 -4.14
N ALA A 8 -0.03 6.95 -3.45
CA ALA A 8 1.22 6.18 -3.35
C ALA A 8 1.01 4.80 -2.71
N VAL A 9 0.23 4.72 -1.62
CA VAL A 9 -0.08 3.45 -0.95
C VAL A 9 -0.86 2.51 -1.87
N VAL A 10 -1.85 3.02 -2.60
CA VAL A 10 -2.64 2.23 -3.55
C VAL A 10 -1.78 1.69 -4.69
N VAL A 11 -0.88 2.50 -5.23
CA VAL A 11 0.05 2.08 -6.30
C VAL A 11 0.99 0.99 -5.80
N ILE A 12 1.57 1.15 -4.60
CA ILE A 12 2.45 0.15 -3.99
C ILE A 12 1.68 -1.17 -3.75
N ALA A 13 0.47 -1.10 -3.21
CA ALA A 13 -0.36 -2.27 -2.99
C ALA A 13 -0.69 -3.00 -4.30
N ALA A 14 -1.02 -2.26 -5.36
CA ALA A 14 -1.29 -2.83 -6.69
C ALA A 14 -0.05 -3.52 -7.29
N VAL A 15 1.14 -2.91 -7.15
CA VAL A 15 2.40 -3.50 -7.61
C VAL A 15 2.72 -4.78 -6.84
N VAL A 16 2.56 -4.78 -5.51
CA VAL A 16 2.78 -5.95 -4.66
C VAL A 16 1.80 -7.06 -5.01
N PHE A 17 0.52 -6.74 -5.20
CA PHE A 17 -0.49 -7.73 -5.58
C PHE A 17 -0.21 -8.30 -6.97
N GLY A 18 0.17 -7.45 -7.94
CA GLY A 18 0.63 -7.86 -9.25
C GLY A 18 1.84 -8.80 -9.18
N ALA A 19 2.82 -8.48 -8.34
CA ALA A 19 3.99 -9.32 -8.12
C ALA A 19 3.63 -10.68 -7.50
N ILE A 20 2.69 -10.72 -6.54
CA ILE A 20 2.19 -11.97 -5.95
C ILE A 20 1.48 -12.82 -6.99
N VAL A 21 0.62 -12.21 -7.82
CA VAL A 21 -0.06 -12.92 -8.92
C VAL A 21 0.97 -13.47 -9.90
N VAL A 22 1.96 -12.68 -10.31
CA VAL A 22 3.05 -13.14 -11.18
C VAL A 22 3.85 -14.27 -10.52
N MET A 23 4.24 -14.17 -9.24
CA MET A 23 4.99 -15.23 -8.56
C MET A 23 4.20 -16.52 -8.40
N THR A 24 2.91 -16.43 -8.09
CA THR A 24 2.04 -17.61 -7.89
C THR A 24 1.61 -18.24 -9.21
N THR A 25 1.53 -17.47 -10.30
CA THR A 25 1.24 -18.00 -11.65
C THR A 25 2.49 -18.50 -12.35
N ALA A 26 3.63 -17.81 -12.24
CA ALA A 26 4.90 -18.18 -12.86
C ALA A 26 5.56 -19.44 -12.26
N ARG A 27 5.15 -19.86 -11.06
CA ARG A 27 5.63 -21.11 -10.43
C ARG A 27 5.12 -22.40 -11.09
N SER A 28 4.37 -22.35 -12.20
CA SER A 28 3.92 -23.55 -12.91
C SER A 28 4.86 -24.03 -14.02
N THR A 29 6.14 -24.22 -13.71
CA THR A 29 7.07 -24.94 -14.60
C THR A 29 7.78 -26.07 -13.87
N ASP A 30 7.01 -27.05 -13.42
CA ASP A 30 7.46 -28.44 -13.50
C ASP A 30 6.32 -29.24 -14.12
N VAL A 31 6.18 -29.11 -15.44
CA VAL A 31 5.53 -30.16 -16.23
C VAL A 31 6.43 -31.38 -16.06
N ARG A 32 5.95 -32.40 -15.33
CA ARG A 32 6.65 -33.70 -15.16
C ARG A 32 6.62 -34.51 -16.47
N GLY A 33 6.87 -33.86 -17.61
CA GLY A 33 6.89 -34.46 -18.94
C GLY A 33 8.22 -34.19 -19.61
N ALA A 34 8.95 -35.26 -19.92
CA ALA A 34 10.09 -35.41 -20.84
C ALA A 34 11.24 -34.36 -20.89
N GLY A 35 11.27 -33.33 -20.03
CA GLY A 35 12.29 -32.29 -20.04
C GLY A 35 12.62 -31.71 -18.66
N ALA A 36 12.18 -32.35 -17.57
CA ALA A 36 12.53 -31.93 -16.23
C ALA A 36 13.98 -32.31 -15.94
N LEU A 37 14.90 -31.34 -16.05
CA LEU A 37 16.29 -31.50 -15.62
C LEU A 37 16.33 -31.98 -14.17
N SER A 38 17.15 -33.00 -13.91
CA SER A 38 17.28 -33.58 -12.57
C SER A 38 17.70 -32.51 -11.56
N ARG A 39 17.33 -32.70 -10.29
CA ARG A 39 17.67 -31.75 -9.22
C ARG A 39 19.19 -31.57 -9.11
N GLU A 40 19.96 -32.64 -9.30
CA GLU A 40 21.40 -32.63 -9.49
C GLU A 40 21.84 -31.70 -10.64
N THR A 41 21.24 -31.82 -11.83
CA THR A 41 21.62 -31.01 -13.00
C THR A 41 21.39 -29.53 -12.76
N ARG A 42 20.24 -29.16 -12.18
CA ARG A 42 19.94 -27.76 -11.82
C ARG A 42 20.87 -27.22 -10.73
N ALA A 43 21.24 -28.07 -9.77
CA ALA A 43 22.15 -27.69 -8.69
C ALA A 43 23.59 -27.50 -9.18
N SER A 44 24.05 -28.34 -10.10
CA SER A 44 25.37 -28.22 -10.73
C SER A 44 25.44 -27.00 -11.64
N ASP A 45 24.41 -26.73 -12.43
CA ASP A 45 24.37 -25.56 -13.31
C ASP A 45 24.37 -24.24 -12.53
N ARG A 46 23.63 -24.17 -11.41
CA ARG A 46 23.66 -23.03 -10.50
C ARG A 46 25.03 -22.82 -9.83
N LYS A 47 25.80 -23.89 -9.64
CA LYS A 47 27.15 -23.86 -9.04
C LYS A 47 28.24 -23.64 -10.09
N ALA A 48 27.92 -23.73 -11.37
CA ALA A 48 28.87 -23.50 -12.44
C ALA A 48 29.31 -22.03 -12.41
N LYS A 49 30.58 -21.81 -12.06
CA LYS A 49 31.21 -20.49 -12.21
C LYS A 49 31.65 -20.37 -13.66
N VAL A 50 30.86 -19.67 -14.47
CA VAL A 50 31.26 -19.24 -15.81
C VAL A 50 32.47 -18.30 -15.64
N GLY A 51 33.65 -18.72 -16.10
CA GLY A 51 34.88 -17.93 -16.00
C GLY A 51 34.77 -16.64 -16.80
N THR A 52 35.53 -15.61 -16.42
CA THR A 52 35.54 -14.28 -17.08
C THR A 52 36.07 -14.31 -18.52
N THR A 53 36.58 -15.45 -18.99
CA THR A 53 37.00 -15.72 -20.38
C THR A 53 35.99 -16.52 -21.18
N ALA A 54 34.88 -16.96 -20.56
CA ALA A 54 33.81 -17.63 -21.30
C ALA A 54 33.01 -16.58 -22.07
N THR A 55 32.83 -16.82 -23.36
CA THR A 55 32.05 -15.94 -24.24
C THR A 55 30.66 -15.79 -23.67
N THR A 56 30.24 -14.55 -23.44
CA THR A 56 28.89 -14.30 -22.94
C THR A 56 27.88 -14.69 -24.02
N GLY A 57 26.69 -15.17 -23.63
CA GLY A 57 25.65 -15.52 -24.62
C GLY A 57 25.39 -14.37 -25.60
N ARG A 58 25.52 -13.12 -25.14
CA ARG A 58 25.40 -11.92 -25.98
C ARG A 58 26.52 -11.78 -27.02
N GLU A 59 27.76 -12.18 -26.71
CA GLU A 59 28.88 -12.19 -27.66
C GLU A 59 28.75 -13.31 -28.69
N VAL A 60 28.22 -14.47 -28.30
CA VAL A 60 27.93 -15.58 -29.21
C VAL A 60 26.81 -15.19 -30.19
N GLU A 61 25.74 -14.56 -29.69
CA GLU A 61 24.65 -14.02 -30.52
C GLU A 61 25.14 -12.90 -31.46
N LEU A 62 26.11 -12.09 -31.04
CA LEU A 62 26.73 -11.06 -31.88
C LEU A 62 27.63 -11.66 -32.96
N ALA A 63 28.39 -12.71 -32.65
CA ALA A 63 29.23 -13.42 -33.61
C ALA A 63 28.40 -14.24 -34.63
N ALA A 64 27.21 -14.70 -34.23
CA ALA A 64 26.27 -15.43 -35.09
C ALA A 64 25.37 -14.52 -35.94
N ARG A 65 25.44 -13.18 -35.77
CA ARG A 65 24.70 -12.22 -36.61
C ARG A 65 25.33 -12.11 -37.99
N THR A 66 24.81 -12.89 -38.93
CA THR A 66 25.09 -12.76 -40.36
C THR A 66 23.96 -12.01 -41.05
N THR A 67 24.28 -11.15 -42.02
CA THR A 67 23.30 -10.48 -42.89
C THR A 67 22.83 -11.36 -44.05
N ASP A 68 23.40 -12.55 -44.19
CA ASP A 68 22.99 -13.53 -45.19
C ASP A 68 21.65 -14.14 -44.81
N ILE A 69 20.61 -13.70 -45.51
CA ILE A 69 19.28 -14.28 -45.42
C ILE A 69 19.30 -15.58 -46.22
N VAL A 70 19.61 -16.68 -45.54
CA VAL A 70 19.39 -18.01 -46.07
C VAL A 70 17.89 -18.18 -46.25
N LYS A 71 17.44 -18.36 -47.50
CA LYS A 71 16.04 -18.70 -47.79
C LYS A 71 15.74 -19.99 -47.03
N ALA A 72 14.89 -19.90 -46.02
CA ALA A 72 14.49 -21.06 -45.23
C ALA A 72 14.05 -22.16 -46.20
N ALA A 73 14.70 -23.32 -46.13
CA ALA A 73 14.29 -24.48 -46.90
C ALA A 73 12.80 -24.72 -46.61
N PRO A 74 11.98 -25.09 -47.61
CA PRO A 74 10.57 -25.35 -47.39
C PRO A 74 10.45 -26.42 -46.29
N ALA A 75 10.08 -25.99 -45.10
CA ALA A 75 9.84 -26.89 -43.98
C ALA A 75 8.60 -27.69 -44.35
N GLU A 76 8.75 -29.01 -44.47
CA GLU A 76 7.59 -29.89 -44.62
C GLU A 76 6.65 -29.62 -43.45
N ILE A 77 5.42 -29.24 -43.78
CA ILE A 77 4.39 -28.97 -42.79
C ILE A 77 4.17 -30.28 -42.05
N ALA A 78 4.67 -30.38 -40.82
CA ALA A 78 4.49 -31.57 -40.01
C ALA A 78 2.98 -31.85 -39.90
N PRO A 79 2.53 -33.09 -40.16
CA PRO A 79 1.12 -33.43 -40.06
C PRO A 79 0.66 -33.20 -38.61
N PHE A 80 -0.46 -32.52 -38.44
CA PHE A 80 -1.04 -32.27 -37.13
C PHE A 80 -1.33 -33.59 -36.42
N VAL A 81 -0.67 -33.81 -35.28
CA VAL A 81 -0.98 -34.91 -34.38
C VAL A 81 -1.92 -34.37 -33.31
N ALA A 82 -3.12 -34.95 -33.23
CA ALA A 82 -4.08 -34.56 -32.21
C ALA A 82 -3.49 -34.78 -30.81
N PRO A 83 -3.58 -33.81 -29.90
CA PRO A 83 -3.17 -33.99 -28.51
C PRO A 83 -3.94 -35.16 -27.87
N ASP A 84 -3.26 -35.93 -27.02
CA ASP A 84 -3.87 -37.01 -26.27
C ASP A 84 -5.14 -36.54 -25.53
N ALA A 85 -6.25 -37.24 -25.75
CA ALA A 85 -7.56 -36.87 -25.23
C ALA A 85 -7.59 -36.89 -23.69
N GLU A 86 -6.83 -37.78 -23.06
CA GLU A 86 -6.72 -37.83 -21.59
C GLU A 86 -5.95 -36.63 -21.06
N ALA A 87 -4.80 -36.29 -21.65
CA ALA A 87 -4.04 -35.09 -21.31
C ALA A 87 -4.86 -33.79 -21.47
N VAL A 88 -5.70 -33.69 -22.50
CA VAL A 88 -6.63 -32.56 -22.69
C VAL A 88 -7.70 -32.55 -21.59
N GLY A 89 -8.23 -33.71 -21.20
CA GLY A 89 -9.18 -33.83 -20.09
C GLY A 89 -8.60 -33.36 -18.75
N VAL A 90 -7.36 -33.78 -18.44
CA VAL A 90 -6.65 -33.39 -17.21
C VAL A 90 -6.36 -31.88 -17.18
N SER A 91 -5.85 -31.32 -18.27
CA SER A 91 -5.53 -29.89 -18.34
C SER A 91 -6.75 -28.99 -18.19
N ARG A 92 -7.91 -29.39 -18.75
CA ARG A 92 -9.19 -28.69 -18.54
C ARG A 92 -9.60 -28.67 -17.07
N ARG A 93 -9.57 -29.81 -16.38
CA ARG A 93 -9.92 -29.89 -14.95
C ARG A 93 -8.97 -29.07 -14.09
N MET A 94 -7.67 -29.11 -14.38
CA MET A 94 -6.68 -28.27 -13.69
C MET A 94 -6.95 -26.79 -13.91
N PHE A 95 -7.26 -26.38 -15.13
CA PHE A 95 -7.62 -25.00 -15.44
C PHE A 95 -8.87 -24.55 -14.68
N PHE A 96 -9.95 -25.33 -14.70
CA PHE A 96 -11.20 -24.98 -14.02
C PHE A 96 -11.05 -24.95 -12.50
N ASN A 97 -10.37 -25.94 -11.91
CA ASN A 97 -10.18 -25.96 -10.46
C ASN A 97 -9.29 -24.79 -9.99
N ARG A 98 -8.24 -24.46 -10.76
CA ARG A 98 -7.35 -23.35 -10.43
C ARG A 98 -8.05 -22.01 -10.61
N THR A 99 -8.74 -21.80 -11.73
CA THR A 99 -9.47 -20.55 -11.98
C THR A 99 -10.57 -20.32 -10.96
N ALA A 100 -11.36 -21.35 -10.64
CA ALA A 100 -12.41 -21.26 -9.62
C ALA A 100 -11.86 -20.84 -8.25
N ILE A 101 -10.82 -21.51 -7.75
CA ILE A 101 -10.24 -21.19 -6.44
C ILE A 101 -9.57 -19.81 -6.44
N THR A 102 -8.84 -19.47 -7.50
CA THR A 102 -8.16 -18.16 -7.59
C THR A 102 -9.14 -16.99 -7.66
N LEU A 103 -10.20 -17.10 -8.47
CA LEU A 103 -11.20 -16.04 -8.61
C LEU A 103 -12.02 -15.89 -7.32
N MET A 104 -12.45 -17.02 -6.74
CA MET A 104 -13.14 -17.04 -5.45
C MET A 104 -12.27 -16.40 -4.36
N GLY A 105 -11.01 -16.82 -4.22
CA GLY A 105 -10.08 -16.29 -3.23
C GLY A 105 -9.79 -14.80 -3.42
N ALA A 106 -9.63 -14.35 -4.66
CA ALA A 106 -9.45 -12.92 -4.97
C ALA A 106 -10.69 -12.11 -4.59
N SER A 107 -11.90 -12.59 -4.92
CA SER A 107 -13.15 -11.88 -4.62
C SER A 107 -13.40 -11.77 -3.10
N VAL A 108 -13.24 -12.87 -2.37
CA VAL A 108 -13.42 -12.90 -0.91
C VAL A 108 -12.32 -12.10 -0.20
N GLY A 109 -11.07 -12.19 -0.68
CA GLY A 109 -9.96 -11.42 -0.14
C GLY A 109 -10.15 -9.91 -0.30
N ALA A 110 -10.58 -9.45 -1.48
CA ALA A 110 -10.88 -8.05 -1.73
C ALA A 110 -12.06 -7.55 -0.87
N PHE A 111 -13.12 -8.35 -0.76
CA PHE A 111 -14.26 -8.02 0.10
C PHE A 111 -13.87 -7.96 1.58
N GLY A 112 -13.11 -8.94 2.09
CA GLY A 112 -12.61 -8.94 3.46
C GLY A 112 -11.73 -7.73 3.77
N ALA A 113 -10.83 -7.37 2.84
CA ALA A 113 -10.03 -6.16 2.96
C ALA A 113 -10.90 -4.89 3.00
N SER A 114 -11.97 -4.83 2.21
CA SER A 114 -12.91 -3.69 2.24
C SER A 114 -13.67 -3.56 3.56
N ALA A 115 -14.07 -4.69 4.16
CA ALA A 115 -14.73 -4.69 5.46
C ALA A 115 -13.78 -4.23 6.58
N VAL A 116 -12.52 -4.68 6.56
CA VAL A 116 -11.49 -4.20 7.48
C VAL A 116 -11.20 -2.73 7.27
N ALA A 117 -11.10 -2.26 6.02
CA ALA A 117 -10.90 -0.85 5.72
C ALA A 117 -12.08 0.03 6.17
N PHE A 118 -13.31 -0.47 6.07
CA PHE A 118 -14.49 0.23 6.58
C PHE A 118 -14.47 0.36 8.11
N LEU A 119 -14.08 -0.71 8.82
CA LEU A 119 -13.94 -0.67 10.27
C LEU A 119 -12.74 0.19 10.71
N TRP A 120 -11.68 0.20 9.91
CA TRP A 120 -10.51 1.05 10.09
C TRP A 120 -10.84 2.46 9.62
N LYS A 121 -11.63 3.20 10.40
CA LYS A 121 -11.77 4.64 10.20
C LYS A 121 -10.36 5.25 10.35
N GLY A 122 -9.79 5.71 9.24
CA GLY A 122 -8.58 6.54 9.26
C GLY A 122 -8.77 7.71 10.21
N ALA A 123 -7.68 8.16 10.84
CA ALA A 123 -7.67 9.26 11.79
C ALA A 123 -8.00 10.61 11.12
N ASP A 124 -9.23 10.79 10.66
CA ASP A 124 -9.77 12.08 10.25
C ASP A 124 -10.61 12.64 11.40
N GLY A 125 -10.13 13.75 11.94
CA GLY A 125 -10.89 14.58 12.89
C GLY A 125 -11.04 14.01 14.30
N GLY A 126 -10.03 13.29 14.81
CA GLY A 126 -10.01 12.76 16.18
C GLY A 126 -9.38 13.70 17.21
N PHE A 127 -9.36 13.27 18.48
CA PHE A 127 -8.67 13.95 19.57
C PHE A 127 -7.22 14.29 19.17
N GLY A 128 -6.87 15.59 19.16
CA GLY A 128 -5.55 16.07 18.74
C GLY A 128 -5.41 16.45 17.25
N SER A 129 -6.47 16.33 16.44
CA SER A 129 -6.48 16.86 15.07
C SER A 129 -6.73 18.37 15.03
N LYS A 130 -6.33 19.04 13.94
CA LYS A 130 -6.63 20.46 13.73
C LYS A 130 -8.10 20.63 13.36
N ILE A 131 -8.82 21.43 14.13
CA ILE A 131 -10.23 21.77 13.90
C ILE A 131 -10.37 23.26 13.57
N ASN A 132 -11.46 23.62 12.88
CA ASN A 132 -11.80 25.02 12.66
C ASN A 132 -12.80 25.47 13.73
N ALA A 133 -12.33 26.26 14.69
CA ALA A 133 -13.16 26.77 15.80
C ALA A 133 -13.98 28.03 15.43
N GLY A 134 -13.80 28.59 14.23
CA GLY A 134 -14.41 29.86 13.82
C GLY A 134 -13.48 31.06 14.04
N ARG A 135 -14.02 32.28 13.90
CA ARG A 135 -13.26 33.52 14.08
C ARG A 135 -13.06 33.82 15.57
N LEU A 136 -11.89 34.36 15.91
CA LEU A 136 -11.55 34.67 17.30
C LEU A 136 -12.51 35.69 17.94
N ASP A 137 -12.88 36.74 17.21
CA ASP A 137 -13.79 37.77 17.71
C ASP A 137 -15.17 37.20 18.07
N ASP A 138 -15.69 36.31 17.22
CA ASP A 138 -16.98 35.64 17.43
C ASP A 138 -16.89 34.70 18.64
N ILE A 139 -15.77 33.99 18.80
CA ILE A 139 -15.54 33.12 19.97
C ILE A 139 -15.55 33.97 21.25
N ILE A 140 -14.83 35.09 21.28
CA ILE A 140 -14.79 36.00 22.44
C ILE A 140 -16.18 36.55 22.75
N ALA A 141 -16.94 36.98 21.73
CA ALA A 141 -18.30 37.46 21.90
C ALA A 141 -19.21 36.38 22.50
N ASN A 142 -19.12 35.14 22.01
CA ASN A 142 -19.88 34.01 22.52
C ASN A 142 -19.47 33.62 23.95
N ILE A 143 -18.18 33.69 24.30
CA ILE A 143 -17.72 33.45 25.67
C ILE A 143 -18.36 34.45 26.64
N LYS A 144 -18.39 35.74 26.27
CA LYS A 144 -19.02 36.78 27.10
C LYS A 144 -20.53 36.63 27.19
N ALA A 145 -21.17 36.13 26.13
CA ALA A 145 -22.60 35.88 26.11
C ALA A 145 -23.03 34.65 26.94
N ASN A 146 -22.11 33.71 27.19
CA ASN A 146 -22.36 32.45 27.91
C ASN A 146 -21.62 32.41 29.26
N ASP A 147 -21.68 33.50 30.03
CA ASP A 147 -21.13 33.58 31.40
C ASP A 147 -19.65 33.19 31.53
N GLY A 148 -18.85 33.44 30.49
CA GLY A 148 -17.39 33.27 30.52
C GLY A 148 -16.86 31.94 29.99
N PHE A 149 -17.71 31.10 29.37
CA PHE A 149 -17.27 29.86 28.74
C PHE A 149 -18.01 29.55 27.42
N LEU A 150 -17.34 28.88 26.49
CA LEU A 150 -17.91 28.39 25.24
C LEU A 150 -17.61 26.91 25.06
N TYR A 151 -18.64 26.09 24.84
CA TYR A 151 -18.45 24.67 24.54
C TYR A 151 -18.28 24.43 23.03
N LEU A 152 -17.15 23.84 22.65
CA LEU A 152 -16.92 23.37 21.27
C LEU A 152 -17.04 21.85 21.23
N ALA A 153 -18.18 21.37 20.71
CA ALA A 153 -18.48 19.93 20.62
C ALA A 153 -17.48 19.18 19.72
N GLU A 154 -17.04 19.80 18.63
CA GLU A 154 -16.05 19.23 17.71
C GLU A 154 -14.68 19.05 18.39
N ALA A 155 -14.32 19.98 19.28
CA ALA A 155 -13.09 19.93 20.07
C ALA A 155 -13.22 19.05 21.33
N ARG A 156 -14.46 18.76 21.77
CA ARG A 156 -14.76 18.27 23.12
C ARG A 156 -14.06 19.11 24.19
N ALA A 157 -14.07 20.43 24.02
CA ALA A 157 -13.32 21.37 24.85
C ALA A 157 -14.17 22.57 25.23
N TRP A 158 -13.87 23.12 26.40
CA TRP A 158 -14.36 24.40 26.88
C TRP A 158 -13.33 25.47 26.55
N VAL A 159 -13.77 26.55 25.89
CA VAL A 159 -12.93 27.72 25.61
C VAL A 159 -13.34 28.85 26.55
N THR A 160 -12.37 29.43 27.23
CA THR A 160 -12.58 30.54 28.16
C THR A 160 -11.59 31.67 27.86
N GLU A 161 -11.90 32.87 28.34
CA GLU A 161 -10.95 33.99 28.26
C GLU A 161 -9.78 33.77 29.21
N TYR A 162 -8.57 34.12 28.76
CA TYR A 162 -7.35 34.10 29.57
C TYR A 162 -6.95 35.53 29.94
N PRO A 163 -6.72 35.84 31.23
CA PRO A 163 -6.38 37.19 31.66
C PRO A 163 -4.97 37.57 31.21
N LYS A 164 -4.86 38.69 30.47
CA LYS A 164 -3.58 39.19 29.93
C LYS A 164 -2.53 39.47 31.02
N GLY A 165 -2.95 39.83 32.23
CA GLY A 165 -2.06 40.04 33.38
C GLY A 165 -1.37 38.77 33.89
N ALA A 166 -1.85 37.58 33.51
CA ALA A 166 -1.28 36.29 33.93
C ALA A 166 -0.35 35.67 32.88
N LEU A 167 -0.03 36.38 31.79
CA LEU A 167 0.82 35.84 30.71
C LEU A 167 2.23 35.48 31.17
N GLY A 168 2.82 36.26 32.08
CA GLY A 168 4.15 35.95 32.63
C GLY A 168 4.19 34.62 33.39
N LYS A 169 3.11 34.29 34.12
CA LYS A 169 2.97 32.99 34.80
C LYS A 169 2.69 31.86 33.82
N ALA A 170 1.87 32.13 32.79
CA ALA A 170 1.62 31.16 31.73
C ALA A 170 2.90 30.79 30.96
N GLN A 171 3.76 31.76 30.66
CA GLN A 171 5.01 31.51 29.92
C GLN A 171 5.93 30.54 30.67
N ALA A 172 6.02 30.67 32.00
CA ALA A 172 6.85 29.80 32.82
C ALA A 172 6.40 28.32 32.78
N VAL A 173 5.10 28.05 32.62
CA VAL A 173 4.52 26.69 32.64
C VAL A 173 4.27 26.14 31.24
N TYR A 174 3.73 26.96 30.35
CA TYR A 174 3.24 26.58 29.02
C TYR A 174 4.12 27.08 27.88
N GLY A 175 5.24 27.76 28.15
CA GLY A 175 6.11 28.32 27.12
C GLY A 175 6.71 27.26 26.16
N SER A 176 6.86 26.02 26.62
CA SER A 176 7.27 24.89 25.78
C SER A 176 6.13 24.31 24.93
N GLN A 177 4.87 24.65 25.22
CA GLN A 177 3.67 24.20 24.52
C GLN A 177 3.15 25.31 23.61
N ALA A 178 3.85 25.53 22.48
CA ALA A 178 3.57 26.63 21.56
C ALA A 178 2.07 26.80 21.19
N PRO A 179 1.29 25.75 20.84
CA PRO A 179 -0.11 25.93 20.49
C PRO A 179 -0.98 26.48 21.63
N VAL A 180 -0.70 26.07 22.86
CA VAL A 180 -1.47 26.48 24.04
C VAL A 180 -1.09 27.91 24.42
N PHE A 181 0.20 28.22 24.43
CA PHE A 181 0.69 29.55 24.81
C PHE A 181 0.28 30.62 23.79
N THR A 182 0.29 30.33 22.49
CA THR A 182 -0.22 31.25 21.47
C THR A 182 -1.70 31.55 21.65
N GLY A 183 -2.52 30.56 22.05
CA GLY A 183 -3.92 30.80 22.42
C GLY A 183 -4.03 31.76 23.61
N MET A 184 -3.25 31.52 24.67
CA MET A 184 -3.26 32.38 25.86
C MET A 184 -2.84 33.82 25.54
N GLN A 185 -1.84 34.01 24.66
CA GLN A 185 -1.44 35.33 24.15
C GLN A 185 -2.57 36.03 23.38
N ALA A 186 -3.36 35.28 22.63
CA ALA A 186 -4.58 35.76 21.97
C ALA A 186 -5.74 36.03 22.94
N GLY A 187 -5.58 35.71 24.24
CA GLY A 187 -6.56 35.97 25.28
C GLY A 187 -7.59 34.84 25.48
N VAL A 188 -7.33 33.64 24.96
CA VAL A 188 -8.22 32.48 25.11
C VAL A 188 -7.46 31.24 25.56
N VAL A 189 -8.11 30.34 26.28
CA VAL A 189 -7.56 29.04 26.63
C VAL A 189 -8.60 27.96 26.38
N ALA A 190 -8.18 26.86 25.75
CA ALA A 190 -9.01 25.69 25.53
C ALA A 190 -8.66 24.61 26.55
N LEU A 191 -9.66 24.17 27.31
CA LEU A 191 -9.56 23.13 28.33
C LEU A 191 -10.35 21.91 27.86
N TYR A 192 -9.74 20.73 27.97
CA TYR A 192 -10.45 19.50 27.62
C TYR A 192 -11.64 19.27 28.55
N GLN A 193 -12.75 18.74 28.04
CA GLN A 193 -13.97 18.50 28.82
C GLN A 193 -13.81 17.52 29.98
N LYS A 194 -12.77 16.67 29.95
CA LYS A 194 -12.43 15.77 31.07
C LYS A 194 -11.12 16.18 31.70
N CYS A 195 -11.07 16.08 33.02
CA CYS A 195 -9.81 16.17 33.73
C CYS A 195 -8.91 14.98 33.32
N PRO A 196 -7.62 15.18 33.03
CA PRO A 196 -6.70 14.09 32.69
C PRO A 196 -6.49 13.06 33.81
N HIS A 197 -7.04 13.33 35.01
CA HIS A 197 -6.94 12.44 36.15
C HIS A 197 -7.63 11.10 35.89
N LEU A 198 -8.89 11.09 35.39
CA LEU A 198 -9.68 9.89 35.08
C LEU A 198 -10.77 10.18 34.02
#